data_AF-A0A950CV46-F1
#
_entry.id   AF-A0A950CV46-F1
#
_cell.length_a   1.000
_cell.length_b   1.000
_cell.length_c   1.000
_cell.angle_alpha   90.00
_cell.angle_beta   90.00
_cell.angle_gamma   90.00
#
_symmetry.space_group_name_H-M   'P 1'
#
loop_
_entity.id
_entity.type
_entity.pdbx_description
1 polymer ?
#
loop_
_entity_poly.entity_id
_entity_poly.type
_entity_poly.pdbx_seq_one_letter_code
_entity_poly.pdbx_strand_id
1 'polypeptide(L)'
;MCRILFSALATLIVPVGLFAQAVAPGPSDAFQIRYAANLNLGDSVIDITNAGTLNGYDPTGTICVNMYAFDPNEEEISCCTCRVTPNGLNSVSVNGQLASNPLTPAHPTSVVIKLLASNGAYGCNAAAPGPLVSGLRAWGTTLHKLPSGGVALTETEFAPATLSATELGKITSYCGFIQANGSGFGICAGCSTGGLAVAK
;
A
#
# COMPACT_ATOMS: atom_id res chain seq x y z
N MET A 1 -13.04 -64.46 -39.52
CA MET A 1 -11.65 -63.96 -39.52
C MET A 1 -11.64 -62.62 -38.79
N CYS A 2 -11.20 -62.63 -37.54
CA CYS A 2 -11.19 -61.48 -36.62
C CYS A 2 -9.74 -61.05 -36.39
N ARG A 3 -9.41 -59.78 -36.61
CA ARG A 3 -8.17 -59.17 -36.12
C ARG A 3 -8.51 -57.81 -35.52
N ILE A 4 -8.41 -57.76 -34.21
CA ILE A 4 -8.69 -56.62 -33.33
C ILE A 4 -7.51 -55.65 -33.44
N LEU A 5 -7.77 -54.40 -33.84
CA LEU A 5 -6.83 -53.29 -33.77
C LEU A 5 -7.05 -52.57 -32.42
N PHE A 6 -6.08 -52.67 -31.51
CA PHE A 6 -6.03 -51.87 -30.29
C PHE A 6 -5.31 -50.55 -30.59
N SER A 7 -6.05 -49.44 -30.56
CA SER A 7 -5.50 -48.07 -30.57
C SER A 7 -5.14 -47.68 -29.13
N ALA A 8 -3.86 -47.47 -28.85
CA ALA A 8 -3.39 -46.94 -27.57
C ALA A 8 -3.32 -45.41 -27.64
N LEU A 9 -4.28 -44.74 -27.01
CA LEU A 9 -4.26 -43.29 -26.81
C LEU A 9 -3.38 -42.98 -25.59
N ALA A 10 -2.19 -42.40 -25.79
CA ALA A 10 -1.32 -41.95 -24.72
C ALA A 10 -1.78 -40.57 -24.23
N THR A 11 -2.44 -40.51 -23.07
CA THR A 11 -2.79 -39.26 -22.39
C THR A 11 -1.56 -38.67 -21.70
N LEU A 12 -1.06 -37.56 -22.23
CA LEU A 12 -0.02 -36.76 -21.60
C LEU A 12 -0.64 -35.96 -20.43
N ILE A 13 -0.44 -36.42 -19.20
CA ILE A 13 -0.82 -35.66 -18.00
C ILE A 13 0.26 -34.60 -17.79
N VAL A 14 -0.04 -33.34 -18.10
CA VAL A 14 0.78 -32.20 -17.67
C VAL A 14 0.42 -31.91 -16.21
N PRO A 15 1.33 -32.09 -15.23
CA PRO A 15 1.07 -31.63 -13.88
C PRO A 15 1.04 -30.10 -13.92
N VAL A 16 -0.14 -29.51 -13.74
CA VAL A 16 -0.27 -28.08 -13.47
C VAL A 16 0.25 -27.84 -12.06
N GLY A 17 1.57 -27.77 -11.92
CA GLY A 17 2.21 -27.22 -10.74
C GLY A 17 1.90 -25.74 -10.71
N LEU A 18 0.89 -25.33 -9.94
CA LEU A 18 0.67 -23.94 -9.56
C LEU A 18 1.80 -23.55 -8.59
N PHE A 19 3.00 -23.33 -9.12
CA PHE A 19 4.07 -22.71 -8.34
C PHE A 19 3.64 -21.28 -8.10
N ALA A 20 3.34 -20.93 -6.84
CA ALA A 20 3.40 -19.55 -6.40
C ALA A 20 4.84 -19.09 -6.66
N GLN A 21 5.09 -18.48 -7.81
CA GLN A 21 6.39 -17.90 -8.11
C GLN A 21 6.57 -16.76 -7.11
N ALA A 22 7.43 -16.95 -6.13
CA ALA A 22 7.93 -15.85 -5.32
C ALA A 22 8.55 -14.86 -6.30
N VAL A 23 7.89 -13.72 -6.51
CA VAL A 23 8.55 -12.55 -7.09
C VAL A 23 9.78 -12.31 -6.24
N ALA A 24 10.94 -12.11 -6.88
CA ALA A 24 12.18 -11.81 -6.16
C ALA A 24 11.86 -10.78 -5.06
N PRO A 25 12.12 -11.09 -3.77
CA PRO A 25 11.67 -10.24 -2.69
C PRO A 25 12.25 -8.85 -2.96
N GLY A 26 11.35 -7.87 -3.14
CA GLY A 26 11.75 -6.49 -3.13
C GLY A 26 12.50 -6.19 -1.83
N PRO A 27 13.20 -5.05 -1.75
CA PRO A 27 13.92 -4.73 -0.54
C PRO A 27 13.03 -4.78 0.70
N SER A 28 13.57 -5.22 1.84
CA SER A 28 12.78 -5.54 3.04
C SER A 28 12.00 -4.35 3.59
N ASP A 29 12.48 -3.13 3.34
CA ASP A 29 11.88 -1.86 3.75
C ASP A 29 10.97 -1.25 2.68
N ALA A 30 10.87 -1.86 1.49
CA ALA A 30 10.03 -1.35 0.41
C ALA A 30 8.53 -1.52 0.70
N PHE A 31 8.14 -2.48 1.54
CA PHE A 31 6.74 -2.73 1.91
C PHE A 31 6.57 -2.67 3.43
N GLN A 32 5.72 -1.74 3.90
CA GLN A 32 5.49 -1.52 5.32
C GLN A 32 4.01 -1.38 5.61
N ILE A 33 3.58 -1.84 6.79
CA ILE A 33 2.17 -1.88 7.18
C ILE A 33 1.97 -1.27 8.57
N ARG A 34 0.80 -0.65 8.75
CA ARG A 34 0.31 -0.19 10.06
C ARG A 34 -1.20 -0.06 10.02
N TYR A 35 -1.85 0.03 11.17
CA TYR A 35 -3.27 0.35 11.25
C TYR A 35 -3.49 1.75 11.84
N ALA A 36 -4.64 2.33 11.55
CA ALA A 36 -5.19 3.49 12.25
C ALA A 36 -6.59 3.12 12.77
N ALA A 37 -6.95 3.60 13.96
CA ALA A 37 -8.21 3.24 14.61
C ALA A 37 -8.78 4.40 15.40
N ASN A 38 -10.08 4.32 15.70
CA ASN A 38 -10.86 5.38 16.33
C ASN A 38 -10.86 6.70 15.53
N LEU A 39 -10.86 6.58 14.20
CA LEU A 39 -10.86 7.71 13.27
C LEU A 39 -12.14 8.57 13.35
N ASN A 40 -13.19 8.06 13.98
CA ASN A 40 -14.38 8.83 14.31
C ASN A 40 -14.19 9.78 15.51
N LEU A 41 -13.07 9.67 16.24
CA LEU A 41 -12.75 10.51 17.40
C LEU A 41 -11.73 11.62 17.06
N GLY A 42 -11.11 11.54 15.89
CA GLY A 42 -10.05 12.44 15.47
C GLY A 42 -9.27 11.82 14.32
N ASP A 43 -8.20 12.49 13.91
CA ASP A 43 -7.39 12.03 12.79
C ASP A 43 -6.11 11.32 13.25
N SER A 44 -5.66 10.36 12.43
CA SER A 44 -4.33 9.77 12.53
C SER A 44 -3.46 10.38 11.44
N VAL A 45 -2.18 10.53 11.72
CA VAL A 45 -1.20 11.02 10.74
C VAL A 45 -0.20 9.93 10.42
N ILE A 46 0.29 9.94 9.19
CA ILE A 46 1.44 9.18 8.74
C ILE A 46 2.53 10.16 8.32
N ASP A 47 3.70 10.10 8.93
CA ASP A 47 4.89 10.81 8.48
C ASP A 47 5.80 9.85 7.73
N ILE A 48 6.29 10.28 6.57
CA ILE A 48 6.98 9.46 5.58
C ILE A 48 8.28 10.16 5.20
N THR A 49 9.37 9.40 5.15
CA THR A 49 10.65 9.88 4.66
C THR A 49 11.33 8.89 3.72
N ASN A 50 12.26 9.43 2.93
CA ASN A 50 13.16 8.67 2.08
C ASN A 50 14.57 8.76 2.66
N ALA A 51 15.08 7.63 3.13
CA ALA A 51 16.40 7.48 3.73
C ALA A 51 17.57 7.65 2.72
N GLY A 52 17.29 7.91 1.44
CA GLY A 52 18.31 8.13 0.41
C GLY A 52 19.06 6.86 0.00
N THR A 53 18.56 5.67 0.35
CA THR A 53 19.22 4.38 0.09
C THR A 53 19.37 4.10 -1.40
N LEU A 54 18.37 4.47 -2.21
CA LEU A 54 18.45 4.38 -3.67
C LEU A 54 19.52 5.32 -4.23
N ASN A 55 19.49 6.58 -3.80
CA ASN A 55 20.48 7.61 -4.07
C ASN A 55 20.23 8.81 -3.14
N GLY A 56 21.27 9.55 -2.74
CA GLY A 56 21.15 10.71 -1.85
C GLY A 56 20.72 12.02 -2.51
N TYR A 57 20.60 12.05 -3.84
CA TYR A 57 20.32 13.27 -4.63
C TYR A 57 18.97 13.19 -5.34
N ASP A 58 18.22 14.30 -5.36
CA ASP A 58 17.05 14.49 -6.22
C ASP A 58 17.48 14.88 -7.65
N PRO A 59 16.85 14.36 -8.72
CA PRO A 59 15.72 13.42 -8.74
C PRO A 59 16.11 11.94 -8.71
N THR A 60 17.40 11.60 -8.78
CA THR A 60 17.87 10.22 -8.94
C THR A 60 17.45 9.28 -7.80
N GLY A 61 17.37 9.81 -6.58
CA GLY A 61 17.01 9.07 -5.37
C GLY A 61 15.55 9.18 -4.98
N THR A 62 14.74 9.89 -5.76
CA THR A 62 13.32 10.10 -5.43
C THR A 62 12.56 8.80 -5.54
N ILE A 63 11.79 8.48 -4.50
CA ILE A 63 10.92 7.32 -4.44
C ILE A 63 9.46 7.76 -4.59
N CYS A 64 8.65 6.89 -5.18
CA CYS A 64 7.19 6.97 -5.06
C CYS A 64 6.77 6.13 -3.86
N VAL A 65 5.97 6.71 -2.98
CA VAL A 65 5.32 5.99 -1.89
C VAL A 65 3.88 5.76 -2.28
N ASN A 66 3.60 4.52 -2.67
CA ASN A 66 2.27 4.07 -3.05
C ASN A 66 1.54 3.60 -1.80
N MET A 67 0.31 4.07 -1.62
CA MET A 67 -0.46 3.90 -0.40
C MET A 67 -1.76 3.20 -0.74
N TYR A 68 -2.13 2.22 0.09
CA TYR A 68 -3.36 1.47 -0.04
C TYR A 68 -4.01 1.39 1.34
N ALA A 69 -5.27 1.81 1.45
CA ALA A 69 -6.05 1.70 2.67
C ALA A 69 -7.11 0.61 2.52
N PHE A 70 -7.12 -0.31 3.48
CA PHE A 70 -8.11 -1.35 3.61
C PHE A 70 -9.01 -1.06 4.80
N ASP A 71 -10.31 -1.22 4.62
CA ASP A 71 -11.23 -1.19 5.75
C ASP A 71 -11.20 -2.54 6.53
N PRO A 72 -11.91 -2.64 7.67
CA PRO A 72 -11.96 -3.88 8.45
C PRO A 72 -12.65 -5.06 7.75
N ASN A 73 -13.34 -4.83 6.63
CA ASN A 73 -13.96 -5.87 5.80
C ASN A 73 -13.01 -6.37 4.71
N GLU A 74 -11.73 -5.97 4.77
CA GLU A 74 -10.68 -6.37 3.82
C GLU A 74 -10.88 -5.81 2.40
N GLU A 75 -11.65 -4.73 2.29
CA GLU A 75 -11.89 -4.00 1.05
C GLU A 75 -10.88 -2.87 0.90
N GLU A 76 -10.21 -2.78 -0.26
CA GLU A 76 -9.37 -1.63 -0.56
C GLU A 76 -10.27 -0.43 -0.86
N ILE A 77 -10.30 0.52 0.07
CA ILE A 77 -11.20 1.67 0.00
C ILE A 77 -10.53 2.87 -0.65
N SER A 78 -9.20 2.94 -0.67
CA SER A 78 -8.50 4.01 -1.35
C SER A 78 -7.07 3.67 -1.71
N CYS A 79 -6.58 4.31 -2.76
CA CYS A 79 -5.18 4.28 -3.14
C CYS A 79 -4.73 5.61 -3.74
N CYS A 80 -3.46 5.93 -3.52
CA CYS A 80 -2.79 7.06 -4.16
C CYS A 80 -1.27 6.91 -3.99
N THR A 81 -0.53 7.88 -4.51
CA THR A 81 0.93 7.85 -4.48
C THR A 81 1.44 9.25 -4.29
N CYS A 82 2.64 9.38 -3.71
CA CYS A 82 3.32 10.65 -3.66
C CYS A 82 4.83 10.50 -3.80
N ARG A 83 5.48 11.59 -4.25
CA ARG A 83 6.93 11.64 -4.42
C ARG A 83 7.60 12.07 -3.12
N VAL A 84 8.62 11.33 -2.71
CA VAL A 84 9.45 11.66 -1.56
C VAL A 84 10.90 11.70 -2.01
N THR A 85 11.47 12.90 -2.05
CA THR A 85 12.88 13.14 -2.40
C THR A 85 13.79 12.65 -1.28
N PRO A 86 15.09 12.35 -1.54
CA PRO A 86 16.01 11.93 -0.48
C PRO A 86 16.06 12.94 0.68
N ASN A 87 15.95 12.42 1.91
CA ASN A 87 15.81 13.20 3.16
C ASN A 87 14.56 14.10 3.23
N GLY A 88 13.64 13.98 2.27
CA GLY A 88 12.34 14.63 2.31
C GLY A 88 11.48 14.08 3.44
N LEU A 89 10.67 14.95 4.04
CA LEU A 89 9.66 14.58 5.02
C LEU A 89 8.30 15.01 4.48
N ASN A 90 7.39 14.05 4.36
CA ASN A 90 6.04 14.26 3.90
C ASN A 90 5.06 13.64 4.89
N SER A 91 3.86 14.19 4.96
CA SER A 91 2.81 13.73 5.87
C SER A 91 1.52 13.39 5.14
N VAL A 92 0.73 12.49 5.72
CA VAL A 92 -0.60 12.10 5.26
C VAL A 92 -1.56 12.09 6.43
N SER A 93 -2.62 12.88 6.35
CA SER A 93 -3.80 12.78 7.20
C SER A 93 -4.64 11.56 6.79
N VAL A 94 -4.97 10.68 7.73
CA VAL A 94 -5.71 9.45 7.42
C VAL A 94 -7.15 9.79 7.03
N ASN A 95 -7.84 10.66 7.76
CA ASN A 95 -9.21 11.08 7.43
C ASN A 95 -9.24 12.14 6.32
N GLY A 96 -8.33 13.11 6.36
CA GLY A 96 -8.35 14.28 5.49
C GLY A 96 -7.69 14.05 4.13
N GLN A 97 -6.84 13.03 3.99
CA GLN A 97 -6.16 12.73 2.72
C GLN A 97 -6.36 11.28 2.28
N LEU A 98 -6.06 10.29 3.14
CA LEU A 98 -6.07 8.88 2.75
C LEU A 98 -7.50 8.31 2.59
N ALA A 99 -8.42 8.66 3.49
CA ALA A 99 -9.81 8.18 3.53
C ALA A 99 -10.82 9.32 3.33
N SER A 100 -10.40 10.42 2.69
CA SER A 100 -11.25 11.59 2.46
C SER A 100 -12.33 11.36 1.39
N ASN A 101 -12.06 10.46 0.45
CA ASN A 101 -12.98 10.08 -0.61
C ASN A 101 -12.91 8.57 -0.85
N PRO A 102 -13.37 7.72 0.09
CA PRO A 102 -13.25 6.27 -0.03
C PRO A 102 -14.17 5.74 -1.15
N LEU A 103 -13.83 4.56 -1.68
CA LEU A 103 -14.62 3.84 -2.68
C LEU A 103 -15.97 3.39 -2.11
N THR A 104 -15.99 3.00 -0.83
CA THR A 104 -17.19 2.54 -0.14
C THR A 104 -17.94 3.72 0.49
N PRO A 105 -19.28 3.67 0.60
CA PRO A 105 -20.07 4.80 1.13
C PRO A 105 -19.81 5.12 2.61
N ALA A 106 -19.30 4.16 3.38
CA ALA A 106 -19.06 4.33 4.80
C ALA A 106 -17.66 4.90 5.05
N HIS A 107 -17.57 6.02 5.77
CA HIS A 107 -16.27 6.48 6.26
C HIS A 107 -15.73 5.49 7.30
N PRO A 108 -14.51 4.97 7.11
CA PRO A 108 -13.95 3.97 8.00
C PRO A 108 -13.62 4.57 9.37
N THR A 109 -13.97 3.87 10.45
CA THR A 109 -13.52 4.23 11.81
C THR A 109 -12.15 3.65 12.14
N SER A 110 -11.66 2.75 11.29
CA SER A 110 -10.33 2.16 11.36
C SER A 110 -9.93 1.63 9.98
N VAL A 111 -8.64 1.64 9.69
CA VAL A 111 -8.08 1.15 8.42
C VAL A 111 -6.76 0.41 8.65
N VAL A 112 -6.45 -0.55 7.78
CA VAL A 112 -5.11 -1.07 7.59
C VAL A 112 -4.46 -0.32 6.42
N ILE A 113 -3.26 0.18 6.64
CA ILE A 113 -2.53 1.05 5.72
C ILE A 113 -1.29 0.31 5.27
N LYS A 114 -1.11 0.21 3.97
CA LYS A 114 0.03 -0.44 3.33
C LYS A 114 0.77 0.60 2.50
N LEU A 115 2.08 0.72 2.74
CA LEU A 115 2.98 1.59 2.01
C LEU A 115 3.92 0.73 1.16
N LEU A 116 4.09 1.10 -0.10
CA LEU A 116 4.95 0.42 -1.06
C LEU A 116 5.85 1.42 -1.79
N ALA A 117 7.15 1.29 -1.64
CA ALA A 117 8.16 2.13 -2.27
C ALA A 117 8.53 1.61 -3.67
N SER A 118 8.45 2.48 -4.66
CA SER A 118 8.94 2.22 -6.02
C SER A 118 9.82 3.35 -6.53
N ASN A 119 10.66 3.06 -7.53
CA ASN A 119 11.58 4.04 -8.10
C ASN A 119 10.82 5.19 -8.80
N GLY A 120 11.11 6.44 -8.40
CA GLY A 120 10.46 7.66 -8.92
C GLY A 120 10.70 7.96 -10.39
N ALA A 121 11.74 7.37 -11.00
CA ALA A 121 12.07 7.52 -12.41
C ALA A 121 11.02 6.88 -13.36
N TYR A 122 10.19 5.97 -12.86
CA TYR A 122 9.19 5.23 -13.66
C TYR A 122 7.79 5.84 -13.58
N GLY A 123 7.68 7.06 -13.03
CA GLY A 123 6.40 7.67 -12.71
C GLY A 123 5.78 7.09 -11.43
N CYS A 124 4.97 7.90 -10.75
CA CYS A 124 4.28 7.46 -9.56
C CYS A 124 2.84 7.09 -9.92
N ASN A 125 2.54 5.79 -9.80
CA ASN A 125 1.21 5.25 -9.93
C ASN A 125 1.06 4.03 -9.01
N ALA A 126 0.14 4.10 -8.04
CA ALA A 126 -0.13 2.98 -7.13
C ALA A 126 -0.77 1.77 -7.84
N ALA A 127 -1.45 1.94 -8.97
CA ALA A 127 -1.97 0.82 -9.74
C ALA A 127 -0.90 0.11 -10.59
N ALA A 128 0.25 0.75 -10.81
CA ALA A 128 1.34 0.25 -11.63
C ALA A 128 2.69 0.76 -11.10
N PRO A 129 3.08 0.35 -9.87
CA PRO A 129 4.35 0.78 -9.29
C PRO A 129 5.52 0.29 -10.14
N GLY A 130 6.54 1.13 -10.28
CA GLY A 130 7.80 0.75 -10.91
C GLY A 130 8.60 -0.26 -10.07
N PRO A 131 9.88 -0.52 -10.43
CA PRO A 131 10.75 -1.37 -9.63
C PRO A 131 10.77 -0.96 -8.16
N LEU A 132 10.62 -1.93 -7.26
CA LEU A 132 10.63 -1.71 -5.82
C LEU A 132 12.03 -1.30 -5.36
N VAL A 133 12.09 -0.36 -4.42
CA VAL A 133 13.36 0.23 -3.95
C VAL A 133 13.38 0.37 -2.44
N SER A 134 14.58 0.37 -1.87
CA SER A 134 14.79 0.70 -0.46
C SER A 134 14.71 2.20 -0.20
N GLY A 135 14.62 2.53 1.08
CA GLY A 135 14.74 3.88 1.61
C GLY A 135 13.44 4.40 2.19
N LEU A 136 12.32 3.68 2.08
CA LEU A 136 11.08 4.10 2.72
C LEU A 136 11.21 3.94 4.23
N ARG A 137 10.82 4.98 4.98
CA ARG A 137 10.54 4.90 6.42
C ARG A 137 9.29 5.69 6.71
N ALA A 138 8.46 5.18 7.61
CA ALA A 138 7.25 5.88 8.01
C ALA A 138 6.91 5.63 9.48
N TRP A 139 6.24 6.61 10.08
CA TRP A 139 5.63 6.54 11.40
C TRP A 139 4.18 6.92 11.27
N GLY A 140 3.34 6.39 12.14
CA GLY A 140 1.96 6.85 12.21
C GLY A 140 1.48 6.97 13.63
N THR A 141 0.42 7.75 13.82
CA THR A 141 -0.29 7.86 15.09
C THR A 141 -1.52 6.96 15.12
N THR A 142 -1.91 6.52 16.30
CA THR A 142 -3.19 5.82 16.53
C THR A 142 -3.90 6.48 17.70
N LEU A 143 -5.21 6.71 17.54
CA LEU A 143 -6.04 7.27 18.59
C LEU A 143 -6.50 6.18 19.56
N HIS A 144 -6.40 6.46 20.86
CA HIS A 144 -6.87 5.61 21.94
C HIS A 144 -7.89 6.36 22.78
N LYS A 145 -9.10 5.80 22.90
CA LYS A 145 -10.11 6.34 23.81
C LYS A 145 -9.69 6.04 25.26
N LEU A 146 -9.53 7.09 26.06
CA LEU A 146 -9.18 6.96 27.47
C LEU A 146 -10.44 6.68 28.32
N PRO A 147 -10.31 5.94 29.43
CA PRO A 147 -11.42 5.75 30.37
C PRO A 147 -12.00 7.06 30.93
N SER A 148 -11.18 8.12 30.99
CA SER A 148 -11.56 9.46 31.45
C SER A 148 -12.36 10.27 30.41
N GLY A 149 -12.59 9.74 29.21
CA GLY A 149 -13.36 10.39 28.14
C GLY A 149 -12.53 11.22 27.16
N GLY A 150 -11.21 11.35 27.37
CA GLY A 150 -10.27 11.97 26.43
C GLY A 150 -9.76 11.03 25.34
N VAL A 151 -8.98 11.56 24.41
CA VAL A 151 -8.26 10.79 23.38
C VAL A 151 -6.76 10.95 23.62
N ALA A 152 -6.04 9.84 23.68
CA ALA A 152 -4.58 9.82 23.64
C ALA A 152 -4.10 9.38 22.25
N LEU A 153 -2.92 9.84 21.86
CA LEU A 153 -2.24 9.42 20.65
C LEU A 153 -1.03 8.58 21.01
N THR A 154 -0.73 7.58 20.19
CA THR A 154 0.54 6.84 20.25
C THR A 154 1.11 6.78 18.85
N GLU A 155 2.36 7.24 18.72
CA GLU A 155 3.12 7.14 17.49
C GLU A 155 3.99 5.88 17.49
N THR A 156 3.98 5.14 16.39
CA THR A 156 4.87 3.99 16.18
C THR A 156 5.34 3.93 14.74
N GLU A 157 6.50 3.32 14.51
CA GLU A 157 7.00 3.05 13.16
C GLU A 157 6.06 2.08 12.42
N PHE A 158 5.99 2.23 11.10
CA PHE A 158 5.38 1.23 10.23
C PHE A 158 6.25 -0.03 10.23
N ALA A 159 5.63 -1.19 10.37
CA ALA A 159 6.35 -2.45 10.44
C ALA A 159 6.68 -2.93 9.01
N PRO A 160 7.95 -3.25 8.70
CA PRO A 160 8.29 -3.95 7.47
C PRO A 160 7.59 -5.30 7.39
N ALA A 161 7.06 -5.65 6.22
CA ALA A 161 6.36 -6.91 6.01
C ALA A 161 6.88 -7.63 4.75
N THR A 162 6.80 -8.95 4.75
CA THR A 162 7.12 -9.73 3.55
C THR A 162 6.03 -9.54 2.50
N LEU A 163 6.39 -8.93 1.37
CA LEU A 163 5.49 -8.76 0.24
C LEU A 163 5.46 -10.02 -0.62
N SER A 164 4.29 -10.65 -0.73
CA SER A 164 4.08 -11.77 -1.66
C SER A 164 3.67 -11.28 -3.05
N ALA A 165 3.88 -12.12 -4.06
CA ALA A 165 3.46 -11.84 -5.43
C ALA A 165 1.93 -11.60 -5.53
N THR A 166 1.15 -12.40 -4.80
CA THR A 166 -0.31 -12.30 -4.76
C THR A 166 -0.78 -11.04 -4.05
N GLU A 167 -0.08 -10.64 -2.98
CA GLU A 167 -0.40 -9.40 -2.28
C GLU A 167 -0.10 -8.17 -3.12
N LEU A 168 1.07 -8.13 -3.78
CA LEU A 168 1.39 -7.08 -4.76
C LEU A 168 0.33 -7.04 -5.87
N GLY A 169 -0.03 -8.20 -6.43
CA GLY A 169 -1.06 -8.31 -7.44
C GLY A 169 -2.43 -7.80 -6.94
N LYS A 170 -2.81 -8.09 -5.69
CA LYS A 170 -4.08 -7.63 -5.10
C LYS A 170 -4.11 -6.11 -4.99
N ILE A 171 -3.15 -5.52 -4.28
CA ILE A 171 -3.17 -4.07 -3.98
C ILE A 171 -3.07 -3.22 -5.25
N THR A 172 -2.26 -3.63 -6.24
CA THR A 172 -2.15 -2.87 -7.49
C THR A 172 -3.38 -3.06 -8.39
N SER A 173 -3.96 -4.27 -8.43
CA SER A 173 -5.13 -4.54 -9.26
C SER A 173 -6.38 -3.84 -8.73
N TYR A 174 -6.56 -3.81 -7.40
CA TYR A 174 -7.68 -3.13 -6.76
C TYR A 174 -7.54 -1.62 -6.93
N CYS A 175 -6.35 -1.06 -6.74
CA CYS A 175 -6.09 0.33 -7.04
C CYS A 175 -6.36 0.66 -8.53
N GLY A 176 -5.99 -0.23 -9.45
CA GLY A 176 -6.32 -0.09 -10.87
C GLY A 176 -7.82 -0.07 -11.14
N PHE A 177 -8.59 -0.92 -10.45
CA PHE A 177 -10.05 -0.90 -10.51
C PHE A 177 -10.62 0.42 -9.99
N ILE A 178 -10.14 0.91 -8.84
CA ILE A 178 -10.51 2.22 -8.26
C ILE A 178 -10.26 3.34 -9.27
N GLN A 179 -9.06 3.38 -9.86
CA GLN A 179 -8.70 4.41 -10.85
C GLN A 179 -9.57 4.36 -12.10
N ALA A 180 -9.92 3.16 -12.59
CA ALA A 180 -10.67 3.00 -13.83
C ALA A 180 -12.20 3.12 -13.65
N ASN A 181 -12.75 2.68 -12.52
CA ASN A 181 -14.20 2.50 -12.33
C ASN A 181 -14.76 3.18 -11.08
N GLY A 182 -13.90 3.70 -10.19
CA GLY A 182 -14.33 4.36 -8.96
C GLY A 182 -15.02 5.71 -9.18
N SER A 183 -15.08 6.23 -10.41
CA SER A 183 -15.68 7.54 -10.73
C SER A 183 -15.10 8.69 -9.88
N GLY A 184 -13.82 8.59 -9.54
CA GLY A 184 -13.10 9.52 -8.66
C GLY A 184 -13.10 9.11 -7.18
N PHE A 185 -14.04 8.26 -6.74
CA PHE A 185 -14.01 7.63 -5.41
C PHE A 185 -12.84 6.66 -5.29
N GLY A 186 -12.32 6.54 -4.07
CA GLY A 186 -11.12 5.79 -3.71
C GLY A 186 -9.79 6.45 -4.10
N ILE A 187 -9.80 7.60 -4.79
CA ILE A 187 -8.58 8.33 -5.10
C ILE A 187 -8.22 9.27 -3.94
N CYS A 188 -7.21 8.92 -3.16
CA CYS A 188 -6.75 9.77 -2.07
C CYS A 188 -5.89 10.95 -2.55
N ALA A 189 -5.82 11.99 -1.72
CA ALA A 189 -5.16 13.25 -2.06
C ALA A 189 -3.62 13.18 -2.11
N GLY A 190 -3.03 12.02 -1.77
CA GLY A 190 -1.58 11.87 -1.65
C GLY A 190 -1.02 12.41 -0.34
N CYS A 191 0.24 12.80 -0.34
CA CYS A 191 0.93 13.38 0.80
C CYS A 191 1.28 14.84 0.58
N SER A 192 1.44 15.58 1.68
CA SER A 192 1.88 16.98 1.70
C SER A 192 3.31 17.07 2.21
N THR A 193 4.06 18.09 1.78
CA THR A 193 5.41 18.34 2.28
C THR A 193 5.38 18.83 3.73
N GLY A 194 6.33 18.37 4.53
CA GLY A 194 6.41 18.62 5.97
C GLY A 194 5.90 17.44 6.78
N GLY A 195 6.36 17.33 8.03
CA GLY A 195 5.79 16.39 9.00
C GLY A 195 4.62 17.01 9.74
N LEU A 196 3.60 16.22 10.04
CA LEU A 196 2.44 16.64 10.83
C LEU A 196 2.45 15.86 12.14
N ALA A 197 3.09 16.39 13.17
CA ALA A 197 3.08 15.76 14.49
C ALA A 197 1.66 15.60 15.09
N VAL A 198 0.69 16.40 14.59
CA VAL A 198 -0.76 16.31 14.84
C VAL A 198 -1.50 16.89 13.63
N ALA A 199 -2.50 16.18 13.10
CA ALA A 199 -3.43 16.75 12.11
C ALA A 199 -4.43 17.69 12.80
N LYS A 200 -4.67 18.83 12.17
CA LYS A 200 -5.51 19.92 12.71
C LYS A 200 -7.00 19.60 12.64
#